data_AF-A0A831TY69-F1
#
_entry.id   AF-A0A831TY69-F1
#
_cell.length_a   1.000
_cell.length_b   1.000
_cell.length_c   1.000
_cell.angle_alpha   90.00
_cell.angle_beta   90.00
_cell.angle_gamma   90.00
#
_symmetry.space_group_name_H-M   'P 1'
#
loop_
_entity.id
_entity.type
_entity.pdbx_description
1 polymer ?
#
loop_
_entity_poly.entity_id
_entity_poly.type
_entity_poly.pdbx_seq_one_letter_code
_entity_poly.pdbx_strand_id
1 'polypeptide(L)'
;PEERLVIAIFGKKAEETRDVSLRVPHGEKGKVIDIKKFSRFKYKCSACGKVYDFSKKPERTVCDQYECGGELERIQADELPAGVNMLVRVYIAQKRKLMEGDKMAGRHGNKGVISKIVPEEDMPFLPDGTPVDVVLNPLGVPSRMNIGQVLETHLGLVAAYLGGEFVNPIFQGAKEPDILRELERLGRHLRAQKLREYATSELKLELVSPAAATPDQILEEIRALVAAMPAEELYALAERLGVPPSEGEPLTVTEEDGQTRSLLPATVDAVVDRIRANVWQRVGFDERSGKMILRDGRTGEPFDMPVTVGLIYLMKLAHLVDDKIHARSTGPYSLVTQQPLGGKAQFGGQRFGEMEVWALEAYGAAYTLQEILTIKSDDVQGRVKTYEAIVKGETITAPGIPESFRILVNELQSLGLLVIVEDRDGNPIDLRDQEEEYTDSATAAQRRQIRSVMHTGPLPYTPGEEMERADD
;
A
#
# COMPACT_ATOMS: atom_id res chain seq x y z
N PRO A 1 18.90 -33.26 33.40
CA PRO A 1 18.68 -33.45 34.87
C PRO A 1 17.34 -32.86 35.33
N GLU A 2 17.02 -31.65 34.86
CA GLU A 2 15.81 -30.90 35.20
C GLU A 2 14.53 -31.51 34.65
N GLU A 3 14.47 -31.91 33.37
CA GLU A 3 13.30 -32.62 32.80
C GLU A 3 12.97 -33.91 33.56
N ARG A 4 13.99 -34.67 33.99
CA ARG A 4 13.80 -35.87 34.79
C ARG A 4 13.20 -35.56 36.16
N LEU A 5 13.55 -34.41 36.75
CA LEU A 5 12.95 -33.94 38.00
C LEU A 5 11.48 -33.54 37.79
N VAL A 6 11.18 -32.84 36.69
CA VAL A 6 9.81 -32.46 36.33
C VAL A 6 8.94 -33.70 36.12
N ILE A 7 9.43 -34.70 35.37
CA ILE A 7 8.72 -35.96 35.17
C ILE A 7 8.58 -36.74 36.50
N ALA A 8 9.55 -36.67 37.40
CA ALA A 8 9.45 -37.29 38.72
C ALA A 8 8.40 -36.60 39.62
N ILE A 9 8.25 -35.27 39.53
CA ILE A 9 7.27 -34.49 40.30
C ILE A 9 5.85 -34.64 39.72
N PHE A 10 5.69 -34.60 38.40
CA PHE A 10 4.38 -34.55 37.72
C PHE A 10 3.95 -35.90 37.10
N GLY A 11 4.81 -36.92 37.13
CA GLY A 11 4.57 -38.25 36.57
C GLY A 11 4.55 -38.30 35.04
N LYS A 12 4.04 -39.40 34.47
CA LYS A 12 3.93 -39.62 33.01
C LYS A 12 3.03 -38.62 32.27
N LYS A 13 2.28 -37.77 32.97
CA LYS A 13 1.56 -36.66 32.34
C LYS A 13 2.50 -35.58 31.78
N ALA A 14 3.75 -35.57 32.22
CA ALA A 14 4.83 -34.73 31.68
C ALA A 14 5.60 -35.40 30.54
N GLU A 15 5.18 -36.59 30.08
CA GLU A 15 5.76 -37.24 28.89
C GLU A 15 5.41 -36.40 27.65
N GLU A 16 6.43 -35.80 27.02
CA GLU A 16 6.23 -34.87 25.89
C GLU A 16 5.58 -35.58 24.70
N THR A 17 4.30 -35.28 24.47
CA THR A 17 3.67 -35.52 23.18
C THR A 17 3.92 -34.29 22.32
N ARG A 18 4.60 -34.45 21.19
CA ARG A 18 4.85 -33.34 20.27
C ARG A 18 3.56 -32.94 19.55
N ASP A 19 3.07 -31.73 19.81
CA ASP A 19 1.98 -31.15 19.04
C ASP A 19 2.45 -30.83 17.62
N VAL A 20 1.90 -31.56 16.65
CA VAL A 20 2.13 -31.36 15.21
C VAL A 20 0.85 -30.92 14.49
N SER A 21 -0.08 -30.32 15.23
CA SER A 21 -1.37 -29.87 14.69
C SER A 21 -1.18 -28.79 13.61
N LEU A 22 -2.04 -28.86 12.58
CA LEU A 22 -2.09 -27.83 11.55
C LEU A 22 -2.56 -26.51 12.16
N ARG A 23 -1.80 -25.43 11.94
CA ARG A 23 -2.14 -24.08 12.35
C ARG A 23 -2.33 -23.20 11.13
N VAL A 24 -3.19 -22.20 11.24
CA VAL A 24 -3.32 -21.17 10.20
C VAL A 24 -1.98 -20.42 10.11
N PRO A 25 -1.44 -20.19 8.90
CA PRO A 25 -0.21 -19.42 8.73
C PRO A 25 -0.28 -18.05 9.41
N HIS A 26 0.84 -17.56 9.91
CA HIS A 26 0.91 -16.25 10.55
C HIS A 26 0.47 -15.14 9.59
N GLY A 27 -0.34 -14.19 10.09
CA GLY A 27 -0.87 -13.07 9.33
C GLY A 27 -2.12 -13.40 8.50
N GLU A 28 -2.39 -14.68 8.24
CA GLU A 28 -3.59 -15.10 7.52
C GLU A 28 -4.80 -15.16 8.44
N LYS A 29 -5.96 -14.75 7.90
CA LYS A 29 -7.25 -14.82 8.60
C LYS A 29 -8.35 -15.10 7.60
N GLY A 30 -9.41 -15.75 8.03
CA GLY A 30 -10.56 -15.99 7.16
C GLY A 30 -11.61 -16.89 7.78
N LYS A 31 -12.63 -17.19 6.98
CA LYS A 31 -13.70 -18.12 7.35
C LYS A 31 -13.40 -19.47 6.71
N VAL A 32 -13.48 -20.54 7.50
CA VAL A 32 -13.48 -21.90 6.96
C VAL A 32 -14.76 -22.09 6.15
N ILE A 33 -14.62 -22.32 4.85
CA ILE A 33 -15.75 -22.50 3.92
C ILE A 33 -16.03 -23.96 3.61
N ASP A 34 -15.00 -24.82 3.68
CA ASP A 34 -15.14 -26.24 3.37
C ASP A 34 -14.04 -27.05 4.08
N ILE A 35 -14.34 -28.30 4.41
CA ILE A 35 -13.41 -29.26 5.00
C ILE A 35 -13.59 -30.59 4.27
N LYS A 36 -12.55 -31.02 3.55
CA LYS A 36 -12.52 -32.32 2.87
C LYS A 36 -11.63 -33.29 3.63
N LYS A 37 -12.18 -34.45 3.97
CA LYS A 37 -11.47 -35.54 4.63
C LYS A 37 -11.25 -36.68 3.64
N PHE A 38 -10.04 -37.20 3.62
CA PHE A 38 -9.66 -38.37 2.85
C PHE A 38 -9.06 -39.39 3.82
N SER A 39 -9.48 -40.66 3.75
CA SER A 39 -9.03 -41.70 4.68
C SER A 39 -8.84 -43.04 3.99
N ARG A 40 -7.85 -43.81 4.48
CA ARG A 40 -7.66 -45.23 4.13
C ARG A 40 -8.68 -46.15 4.82
N PHE A 41 -9.21 -45.71 5.95
CA PHE A 41 -10.13 -46.45 6.81
C PHE A 41 -11.52 -45.81 6.74
N LYS A 42 -12.17 -46.00 5.58
CA LYS A 42 -13.53 -45.54 5.34
C LYS A 42 -14.54 -46.65 5.59
N TYR A 43 -15.58 -46.33 6.34
CA TYR A 43 -16.66 -47.26 6.66
C TYR A 43 -18.01 -46.60 6.41
N LYS A 44 -19.00 -47.40 6.04
CA LYS A 44 -20.40 -46.99 5.88
C LYS A 44 -21.25 -47.84 6.80
N CYS A 45 -22.15 -47.21 7.55
CA CYS A 45 -23.10 -47.95 8.37
C CYS A 45 -24.15 -48.63 7.47
N SER A 46 -24.40 -49.92 7.71
CA SER A 46 -25.42 -50.69 6.98
C SER A 46 -26.85 -50.23 7.27
N ALA A 47 -27.13 -49.74 8.49
CA ALA A 47 -28.46 -49.32 8.92
C ALA A 47 -28.79 -47.86 8.54
N CYS A 48 -27.89 -46.90 8.77
CA CYS A 48 -28.17 -45.48 8.54
C CYS A 48 -27.47 -44.88 7.31
N GLY A 49 -26.60 -45.65 6.63
CA GLY A 49 -25.92 -45.21 5.40
C GLY A 49 -24.85 -44.14 5.58
N LYS A 50 -24.60 -43.66 6.80
CA LYS A 50 -23.60 -42.63 7.10
C LYS A 50 -22.19 -43.16 6.90
N VAL A 51 -21.33 -42.32 6.31
CA VAL A 51 -19.92 -42.61 6.06
C VAL A 51 -19.07 -42.05 7.19
N TYR A 52 -18.12 -42.85 7.66
CA TYR A 52 -17.18 -42.54 8.72
C TYR A 52 -15.74 -42.63 8.19
N ASP A 53 -14.98 -41.57 8.42
CA ASP A 53 -13.55 -41.48 8.09
C ASP A 53 -12.71 -41.61 9.37
N PHE A 54 -12.00 -42.73 9.53
CA PHE A 54 -11.13 -42.94 10.70
C PHE A 54 -9.65 -42.76 10.35
N SER A 55 -8.83 -42.28 11.30
CA SER A 55 -7.37 -42.16 11.11
C SER A 55 -6.61 -43.47 11.37
N LYS A 56 -7.22 -44.37 12.14
CA LYS A 56 -6.73 -45.72 12.45
C LYS A 56 -7.87 -46.71 12.27
N LYS A 57 -7.56 -47.99 12.17
CA LYS A 57 -8.59 -49.04 12.14
C LYS A 57 -9.41 -48.95 13.45
N PRO A 58 -10.74 -48.79 13.39
CA PRO A 58 -11.57 -48.70 14.58
C PRO A 58 -11.55 -50.04 15.34
N GLU A 59 -11.49 -49.98 16.67
CA GLU A 59 -11.56 -51.16 17.54
C GLU A 59 -12.97 -51.74 17.62
N ARG A 60 -14.00 -50.88 17.46
CA ARG A 60 -15.41 -51.26 17.42
C ARG A 60 -16.00 -50.89 16.07
N THR A 61 -16.57 -51.86 15.37
CA THR A 61 -17.24 -51.69 14.08
C THR A 61 -18.76 -51.51 14.23
N VAL A 62 -19.17 -50.73 15.23
CA VAL A 62 -20.57 -50.41 15.50
C VAL A 62 -20.76 -48.91 15.29
N CYS A 63 -21.87 -48.54 14.68
CA CYS A 63 -22.25 -47.15 14.46
C CYS A 63 -22.37 -46.41 15.79
N ASP A 64 -21.66 -45.29 15.91
CA ASP A 64 -21.65 -44.41 17.09
C ASP A 64 -22.88 -43.48 17.15
N GLN A 65 -23.71 -43.48 16.11
CA GLN A 65 -24.93 -42.69 16.06
C GLN A 65 -25.94 -43.22 17.09
N TYR A 66 -26.46 -42.31 17.92
CA TYR A 66 -27.47 -42.59 18.94
C TYR A 66 -28.62 -43.44 18.36
N GLU A 67 -28.95 -44.55 19.04
CA GLU A 67 -30.00 -45.52 18.67
C GLU A 67 -29.82 -46.28 17.34
N CYS A 68 -28.71 -46.12 16.60
CA CYS A 68 -28.55 -46.84 15.32
C CYS A 68 -28.09 -48.29 15.51
N GLY A 69 -27.03 -48.52 16.28
CA GLY A 69 -26.49 -49.87 16.56
C GLY A 69 -26.02 -50.70 15.35
N GLY A 70 -26.08 -50.16 14.13
CA GLY A 70 -25.74 -50.87 12.90
C GLY A 70 -24.24 -51.15 12.74
N GLU A 71 -23.90 -52.20 12.01
CA GLU A 71 -22.51 -52.56 11.73
C GLU A 71 -21.87 -51.62 10.68
N LEU A 72 -20.58 -51.36 10.88
CA LEU A 72 -19.77 -50.53 9.97
C LEU A 72 -19.10 -51.41 8.91
N GLU A 73 -19.57 -51.31 7.67
CA GLU A 73 -19.01 -51.99 6.51
C GLU A 73 -17.90 -51.17 5.88
N ARG A 74 -16.78 -51.81 5.50
CA ARG A 74 -15.65 -51.11 4.89
C ARG A 74 -15.98 -50.76 3.44
N ILE A 75 -15.84 -49.49 3.08
CA ILE A 75 -16.00 -49.02 1.69
C ILE A 75 -14.64 -48.79 1.02
N GLN A 76 -14.67 -48.48 -0.29
CA GLN A 76 -13.47 -48.14 -1.04
C GLN A 76 -12.71 -46.99 -0.38
N ALA A 77 -11.43 -47.22 -0.11
CA ALA A 77 -10.53 -46.24 0.48
C ALA A 77 -10.12 -45.16 -0.52
N ASP A 78 -9.77 -43.98 -0.02
CA ASP A 78 -9.14 -42.97 -0.87
C ASP A 78 -7.67 -43.30 -1.14
N GLU A 79 -7.20 -42.93 -2.32
CA GLU A 79 -5.79 -43.05 -2.67
C GLU A 79 -4.95 -42.02 -1.90
N LEU A 80 -4.12 -42.51 -0.98
CA LEU A 80 -3.26 -41.70 -0.12
C LEU A 80 -1.81 -42.17 -0.20
N PRO A 81 -0.81 -41.27 -0.15
CA PRO A 81 0.61 -41.62 -0.15
C PRO A 81 0.98 -42.64 0.93
N ALA A 82 2.02 -43.42 0.70
CA ALA A 82 2.53 -44.38 1.68
C ALA A 82 2.85 -43.68 3.02
N GLY A 83 2.42 -44.28 4.13
CA GLY A 83 2.56 -43.71 5.47
C GLY A 83 1.47 -42.71 5.90
N VAL A 84 0.61 -42.25 4.98
CA VAL A 84 -0.49 -41.31 5.31
C VAL A 84 -1.80 -42.07 5.47
N ASN A 85 -2.32 -42.12 6.70
CA ASN A 85 -3.60 -42.79 6.99
C ASN A 85 -4.82 -41.92 6.68
N MET A 86 -4.70 -40.61 6.88
CA MET A 86 -5.76 -39.63 6.68
C MET A 86 -5.18 -38.30 6.25
N LEU A 87 -5.87 -37.61 5.33
CA LEU A 87 -5.53 -36.27 4.88
C LEU A 87 -6.76 -35.37 5.04
N VAL A 88 -6.58 -34.22 5.70
CA VAL A 88 -7.64 -33.23 5.90
C VAL A 88 -7.26 -31.95 5.17
N ARG A 89 -8.09 -31.52 4.22
CA ARG A 89 -7.96 -30.23 3.53
C ARG A 89 -8.98 -29.26 4.09
N VAL A 90 -8.51 -28.13 4.58
CA VAL A 90 -9.35 -27.04 5.09
C VAL A 90 -9.25 -25.88 4.12
N TYR A 91 -10.38 -25.45 3.57
CA TYR A 91 -10.46 -24.29 2.68
C TYR A 91 -10.86 -23.06 3.49
N ILE A 92 -10.00 -22.04 3.46
CA ILE A 92 -10.20 -20.77 4.17
C ILE A 92 -10.42 -19.68 3.12
N ALA A 93 -11.54 -18.98 3.20
CA ALA A 93 -11.81 -17.81 2.36
C ALA A 93 -11.53 -16.52 3.14
N GLN A 94 -10.84 -15.59 2.47
CA GLN A 94 -10.52 -14.28 3.01
C GLN A 94 -10.92 -13.20 2.02
N LYS A 95 -11.61 -12.16 2.50
CA LYS A 95 -11.85 -10.93 1.73
C LYS A 95 -10.74 -9.93 2.08
N ARG A 96 -9.84 -9.67 1.14
CA ARG A 96 -8.76 -8.69 1.29
C ARG A 96 -9.18 -7.35 0.71
N LYS A 97 -9.14 -6.29 1.53
CA LYS A 97 -9.44 -4.92 1.10
C LYS A 97 -8.25 -4.31 0.36
N LEU A 98 -8.45 -3.19 -0.30
CA LEU A 98 -7.37 -2.38 -0.85
C LEU A 98 -6.63 -1.69 0.30
N MET A 99 -5.30 -1.66 0.25
CA MET A 99 -4.46 -1.08 1.30
C MET A 99 -3.26 -0.35 0.71
N GLU A 100 -2.65 0.52 1.51
CA GLU A 100 -1.37 1.16 1.18
C GLU A 100 -0.30 0.08 0.93
N GLY A 101 0.50 0.27 -0.13
CA GLY A 101 1.46 -0.74 -0.58
C GLY A 101 0.93 -1.72 -1.64
N ASP A 102 -0.39 -1.84 -1.83
CA ASP A 102 -0.94 -2.66 -2.91
C ASP A 102 -0.60 -2.07 -4.29
N LYS A 103 -0.38 -2.95 -5.27
CA LYS A 103 -0.01 -2.55 -6.62
C LYS A 103 -1.22 -2.46 -7.54
N MET A 104 -1.36 -1.30 -8.17
CA MET A 104 -2.40 -0.99 -9.15
C MET A 104 -1.79 -0.77 -10.54
N ALA A 105 -2.56 -0.99 -11.59
CA ALA A 105 -2.14 -0.70 -12.95
C ALA A 105 -3.30 -0.21 -13.82
N GLY A 106 -3.03 0.73 -14.70
CA GLY A 106 -3.92 1.07 -15.81
C GLY A 106 -3.66 0.18 -17.03
N ARG A 107 -4.48 0.35 -18.06
CA ARG A 107 -4.39 -0.42 -19.32
C ARG A 107 -3.17 -0.04 -20.16
N HIS A 108 -2.65 1.17 -20.00
CA HIS A 108 -1.54 1.73 -20.79
C HIS A 108 -0.16 1.50 -20.15
N GLY A 109 -0.01 0.43 -19.36
CA GLY A 109 1.26 0.04 -18.75
C GLY A 109 1.73 0.93 -17.60
N ASN A 110 0.95 1.95 -17.22
CA ASN A 110 1.16 2.72 -16.00
C ASN A 110 0.90 1.81 -14.79
N LYS A 111 1.93 1.62 -13.96
CA LYS A 111 1.87 0.83 -12.73
C LYS A 111 2.23 1.73 -11.56
N GLY A 112 1.48 1.63 -10.48
CA GLY A 112 1.66 2.40 -9.27
C GLY A 112 1.50 1.53 -8.04
N VAL A 113 2.04 2.02 -6.93
CA VAL A 113 1.75 1.49 -5.59
C VAL A 113 0.90 2.54 -4.89
N ILE A 114 -0.12 2.11 -4.16
CA ILE A 114 -0.94 3.04 -3.37
C ILE A 114 -0.06 3.59 -2.24
N SER A 115 0.19 4.88 -2.27
CA SER A 115 1.00 5.57 -1.26
C SER A 115 0.20 5.94 -0.03
N LYS A 116 -1.04 6.42 -0.22
CA LYS A 116 -1.91 6.87 0.86
C LYS A 116 -3.38 6.70 0.49
N ILE A 117 -4.20 6.32 1.46
CA ILE A 117 -5.67 6.40 1.36
C ILE A 117 -6.12 7.58 2.21
N VAL A 118 -6.68 8.61 1.58
CA VAL A 118 -7.11 9.83 2.25
C VAL A 118 -8.64 9.88 2.38
N PRO A 119 -9.17 10.63 3.36
CA PRO A 119 -10.61 10.94 3.43
C PRO A 119 -11.09 11.70 2.20
N GLU A 120 -12.40 11.65 1.95
CA GLU A 120 -13.03 12.27 0.78
C GLU A 120 -12.96 13.80 0.83
N GLU A 121 -13.07 14.38 2.03
CA GLU A 121 -12.97 15.83 2.29
C GLU A 121 -11.59 16.42 1.97
N ASP A 122 -10.55 15.59 1.97
CA ASP A 122 -9.17 16.00 1.65
C ASP A 122 -8.90 15.97 0.14
N MET A 123 -9.79 15.38 -0.67
CA MET A 123 -9.58 15.21 -2.10
C MET A 123 -9.91 16.49 -2.88
N PRO A 124 -9.25 16.72 -4.03
CA PRO A 124 -9.66 17.77 -4.94
C PRO A 124 -11.10 17.57 -5.43
N PHE A 125 -11.86 18.66 -5.47
CA PHE A 125 -13.25 18.69 -5.92
C PHE A 125 -13.39 19.33 -7.29
N LEU A 126 -14.28 18.77 -8.09
CA LEU A 126 -14.75 19.37 -9.32
C LEU A 126 -15.63 20.61 -9.05
N PRO A 127 -15.88 21.48 -10.05
CA PRO A 127 -16.73 22.66 -9.90
C PRO A 127 -18.18 22.37 -9.46
N ASP A 128 -18.67 21.15 -9.70
CA ASP A 128 -19.98 20.64 -9.27
C ASP A 128 -19.97 20.12 -7.82
N GLY A 129 -18.81 20.06 -7.16
CA GLY A 129 -18.63 19.53 -5.81
C GLY A 129 -18.34 18.03 -5.76
N THR A 130 -18.17 17.35 -6.90
CA THR A 130 -17.82 15.93 -6.93
C THR A 130 -16.33 15.74 -6.60
N PRO A 131 -15.96 14.90 -5.61
CA PRO A 131 -14.56 14.62 -5.31
C PRO A 131 -13.92 13.70 -6.36
N VAL A 132 -12.61 13.85 -6.54
CA VAL A 132 -11.81 12.92 -7.35
C VAL A 132 -11.48 11.67 -6.53
N ASP A 133 -11.52 10.48 -7.16
CA ASP A 133 -11.18 9.21 -6.48
C ASP A 133 -9.68 8.91 -6.42
N VAL A 134 -8.94 9.23 -7.50
CA VAL A 134 -7.52 8.86 -7.65
C VAL A 134 -6.74 10.01 -8.27
N VAL A 135 -5.64 10.41 -7.64
CA VAL A 135 -4.70 11.39 -8.18
C VAL A 135 -3.47 10.68 -8.74
N LEU A 136 -3.19 10.88 -10.03
CA LEU A 136 -2.03 10.30 -10.72
C LEU A 136 -1.00 11.38 -11.03
N ASN A 137 0.28 11.04 -10.92
CA ASN A 137 1.37 11.96 -11.25
C ASN A 137 1.50 12.12 -12.78
N PRO A 138 1.39 13.35 -13.32
CA PRO A 138 1.49 13.59 -14.76
C PRO A 138 2.90 13.36 -15.33
N LEU A 139 3.97 13.46 -14.52
CA LEU A 139 5.36 13.34 -14.99
C LEU A 139 5.70 11.95 -15.56
N GLY A 140 4.92 10.93 -15.17
CA GLY A 140 5.07 9.58 -15.68
C GLY A 140 4.59 9.39 -17.13
N VAL A 141 3.80 10.33 -17.66
CA VAL A 141 3.21 10.21 -19.00
C VAL A 141 4.22 10.57 -20.11
N PRO A 142 4.89 11.74 -20.07
CA PRO A 142 5.83 12.12 -21.13
C PRO A 142 7.06 11.20 -21.16
N SER A 143 7.61 10.87 -19.98
CA SER A 143 8.82 10.05 -19.85
C SER A 143 8.65 8.62 -20.39
N ARG A 144 7.43 8.08 -20.35
CA ARG A 144 7.11 6.71 -20.83
C ARG A 144 6.37 6.70 -22.16
N MET A 145 6.09 7.86 -22.73
CA MET A 145 5.34 8.05 -23.98
C MET A 145 4.01 7.29 -24.04
N ASN A 146 3.32 7.12 -22.92
CA ASN A 146 2.04 6.42 -22.83
C ASN A 146 0.86 7.40 -22.79
N ILE A 147 0.78 8.24 -23.82
CA ILE A 147 -0.23 9.30 -24.00
C ILE A 147 -1.66 8.74 -24.06
N GLY A 148 -1.82 7.48 -24.48
CA GLY A 148 -3.12 6.80 -24.56
C GLY A 148 -3.94 6.87 -23.27
N GLN A 149 -3.30 6.90 -22.10
CA GLN A 149 -4.01 7.03 -20.82
C GLN A 149 -4.72 8.38 -20.66
N VAL A 150 -4.15 9.45 -21.22
CA VAL A 150 -4.74 10.80 -21.21
C VAL A 150 -5.91 10.85 -22.17
N LEU A 151 -5.75 10.24 -23.35
CA LEU A 151 -6.84 10.10 -24.34
C LEU A 151 -8.01 9.28 -23.78
N GLU A 152 -7.73 8.18 -23.09
CA GLU A 152 -8.72 7.39 -22.36
C GLU A 152 -9.44 8.24 -21.31
N THR A 153 -8.69 9.02 -20.52
CA THR A 153 -9.24 9.87 -19.46
C THR A 153 -10.24 10.89 -20.03
N HIS A 154 -9.89 11.57 -21.13
CA HIS A 154 -10.79 12.52 -21.79
C HIS A 154 -12.09 11.87 -22.29
N LEU A 155 -11.99 10.72 -22.98
CA LEU A 155 -13.18 10.00 -23.43
C LEU A 155 -14.02 9.48 -22.26
N GLY A 156 -13.37 9.04 -21.19
CA GLY A 156 -14.03 8.63 -19.96
C GLY A 156 -14.83 9.76 -19.34
N LEU A 157 -14.29 10.99 -19.34
CA LEU A 157 -15.04 12.17 -18.89
C LEU A 157 -16.28 12.42 -19.74
N VAL A 158 -16.15 12.38 -21.08
CA VAL A 158 -17.30 12.54 -21.99
C VAL A 158 -18.36 11.48 -21.71
N ALA A 159 -17.95 10.23 -21.54
CA ALA A 159 -18.84 9.10 -21.25
C ALA A 159 -19.64 9.31 -19.97
N ALA A 160 -18.99 9.83 -18.93
CA ALA A 160 -19.59 10.07 -17.62
C ALA A 160 -20.75 11.07 -17.69
N TYR A 161 -20.56 12.17 -18.42
CA TYR A 161 -21.52 13.27 -18.48
C TYR A 161 -22.59 13.10 -19.56
N LEU A 162 -22.20 12.66 -20.77
CA LEU A 162 -23.14 12.55 -21.88
C LEU A 162 -23.92 11.23 -21.88
N GLY A 163 -23.49 10.25 -21.09
CA GLY A 163 -24.03 8.89 -21.10
C GLY A 163 -23.63 8.15 -22.37
N GLY A 164 -22.71 7.20 -22.26
CA GLY A 164 -22.29 6.37 -23.37
C GLY A 164 -21.15 5.44 -23.03
N GLU A 165 -20.81 4.55 -23.96
CA GLU A 165 -19.68 3.63 -23.84
C GLU A 165 -18.72 3.85 -25.00
N PHE A 166 -17.43 4.00 -24.70
CA PHE A 166 -16.38 4.08 -25.71
C PHE A 166 -15.52 2.82 -25.67
N VAL A 167 -15.37 2.19 -26.83
CA VAL A 167 -14.44 1.07 -26.99
C VAL A 167 -13.07 1.63 -27.37
N ASN A 168 -12.15 1.65 -26.41
CA ASN A 168 -10.78 2.15 -26.59
C ASN A 168 -9.75 1.01 -26.44
N PRO A 169 -9.47 0.24 -27.51
CA PRO A 169 -8.47 -0.82 -27.47
C PRO A 169 -7.05 -0.24 -27.43
N ILE A 170 -6.14 -0.91 -26.71
CA ILE A 170 -4.80 -0.40 -26.33
C ILE A 170 -3.96 0.07 -27.55
N PHE A 171 -4.13 -0.56 -28.71
CA PHE A 171 -3.35 -0.28 -29.92
C PHE A 171 -4.15 0.30 -31.09
N GLN A 172 -5.47 0.48 -30.92
CA GLN A 172 -6.37 1.01 -31.96
C GLN A 172 -7.35 2.01 -31.33
N GLY A 173 -6.82 2.86 -30.46
CA GLY A 173 -7.63 3.83 -29.73
C GLY A 173 -8.20 4.94 -30.61
N ALA A 174 -9.13 5.70 -30.05
CA ALA A 174 -9.68 6.87 -30.71
C ALA A 174 -8.58 7.87 -31.07
N LYS A 175 -8.70 8.52 -32.23
CA LYS A 175 -7.75 9.52 -32.66
C LYS A 175 -8.06 10.86 -32.00
N GLU A 176 -7.03 11.68 -31.85
CA GLU A 176 -7.15 13.03 -31.26
C GLU A 176 -8.30 13.88 -31.86
N PRO A 177 -8.51 13.95 -33.19
CA PRO A 177 -9.59 14.76 -33.75
C PRO A 177 -11.01 14.24 -33.41
N ASP A 178 -11.15 12.95 -33.13
CA ASP A 178 -12.43 12.38 -32.70
C ASP A 178 -12.69 12.74 -31.23
N ILE A 179 -11.65 12.69 -30.39
CA ILE A 179 -11.72 13.03 -28.97
C ILE A 179 -12.04 14.52 -28.80
N LEU A 180 -11.38 15.41 -29.55
CA LEU A 180 -11.64 16.85 -29.49
C LEU A 180 -13.09 17.18 -29.87
N ARG A 181 -13.66 16.50 -30.88
CA ARG A 181 -15.08 16.66 -31.25
C ARG A 181 -16.02 16.28 -30.12
N GLU A 182 -15.73 15.19 -29.40
CA GLU A 182 -16.51 14.77 -28.25
C GLU A 182 -16.33 15.70 -27.03
N LEU A 183 -15.14 16.26 -26.81
CA LEU A 183 -14.90 17.27 -25.78
C LEU A 183 -15.63 18.58 -26.07
N GLU A 184 -15.70 19.02 -27.33
CA GLU A 184 -16.52 20.17 -27.73
C GLU A 184 -18.00 19.93 -27.44
N ARG A 185 -18.49 18.71 -27.74
CA ARG A 185 -19.86 18.30 -27.44
C ARG A 185 -20.13 18.32 -25.94
N LEU A 186 -19.20 17.83 -25.12
CA LEU A 186 -19.27 17.89 -23.66
C LEU A 186 -19.30 19.35 -23.17
N GLY A 187 -18.42 20.21 -23.67
CA GLY A 187 -18.37 21.62 -23.28
C GLY A 187 -19.69 22.34 -23.57
N ARG A 188 -20.30 22.08 -24.74
CA ARG A 188 -21.62 22.62 -25.07
C ARG A 188 -22.70 22.13 -24.11
N HIS A 189 -22.68 20.84 -23.75
CA HIS A 189 -23.64 20.26 -22.81
C HIS A 189 -23.52 20.89 -21.41
N LEU A 190 -22.31 20.94 -20.84
CA LEU A 190 -22.06 21.52 -19.51
C LEU A 190 -22.48 22.99 -19.43
N ARG A 191 -22.16 23.77 -20.48
CA ARG A 191 -22.56 25.19 -20.56
C ARG A 191 -24.05 25.38 -20.69
N ALA A 192 -24.71 24.58 -21.53
CA ALA A 192 -26.17 24.68 -21.70
C ALA A 192 -26.89 24.34 -20.40
N GLN A 193 -26.47 23.27 -19.71
CA GLN A 193 -27.01 22.90 -18.41
C GLN A 193 -26.78 24.02 -17.38
N LYS A 194 -25.55 24.52 -17.27
CA LYS A 194 -25.22 25.53 -16.27
C LYS A 194 -25.88 26.88 -16.53
N LEU A 195 -26.03 27.27 -17.80
CA LEU A 195 -26.79 28.47 -18.19
C LEU A 195 -28.24 28.39 -17.72
N ARG A 196 -28.90 27.24 -17.90
CA ARG A 196 -30.27 27.03 -17.42
C ARG A 196 -30.36 27.11 -15.91
N GLU A 197 -29.50 26.38 -15.21
CA GLU A 197 -29.45 26.41 -13.74
C GLU A 197 -29.27 27.84 -13.22
N TYR A 198 -28.34 28.59 -13.80
CA TYR A 198 -28.05 29.98 -13.44
C TYR A 198 -29.23 30.91 -13.74
N ALA A 199 -29.79 30.83 -14.95
CA ALA A 199 -30.91 31.67 -15.37
C ALA A 199 -32.16 31.43 -14.51
N THR A 200 -32.51 30.16 -14.25
CA THR A 200 -33.71 29.81 -13.48
C THR A 200 -33.52 30.03 -11.97
N SER A 201 -32.39 29.62 -11.41
CA SER A 201 -32.20 29.62 -9.95
C SER A 201 -31.73 30.97 -9.40
N GLU A 202 -30.80 31.64 -10.09
CA GLU A 202 -30.18 32.88 -9.59
C GLU A 202 -30.80 34.14 -10.20
N LEU A 203 -31.10 34.10 -11.50
CA LEU A 203 -31.69 35.24 -12.22
C LEU A 203 -33.22 35.22 -12.23
N LYS A 204 -33.85 34.11 -11.85
CA LYS A 204 -35.31 33.90 -11.87
C LYS A 204 -35.95 34.17 -13.24
N LEU A 205 -35.21 33.87 -14.31
CA LEU A 205 -35.70 33.94 -15.69
C LEU A 205 -36.42 32.64 -16.04
N GLU A 206 -37.65 32.76 -16.54
CA GLU A 206 -38.43 31.62 -17.03
C GLU A 206 -38.03 31.29 -18.47
N LEU A 207 -37.15 30.30 -18.63
CA LEU A 207 -36.73 29.79 -19.93
C LEU A 207 -37.75 28.77 -20.47
N VAL A 208 -38.11 28.92 -21.75
CA VAL A 208 -39.04 28.03 -22.47
C VAL A 208 -38.28 27.07 -23.40
N SER A 209 -37.01 27.35 -23.71
CA SER A 209 -36.22 26.52 -24.62
C SER A 209 -36.16 25.03 -24.19
N PRO A 210 -36.24 24.09 -25.16
CA PRO A 210 -36.23 22.66 -24.87
C PRO A 210 -34.88 22.23 -24.30
N ALA A 211 -34.82 21.19 -23.46
CA ALA A 211 -33.59 20.74 -22.77
C ALA A 211 -32.38 20.50 -23.70
N ALA A 212 -32.60 20.20 -24.97
CA ALA A 212 -31.56 19.98 -25.98
C ALA A 212 -31.03 21.26 -26.65
N ALA A 213 -31.48 22.46 -26.25
CA ALA A 213 -31.05 23.71 -26.88
C ALA A 213 -29.55 23.96 -26.66
N THR A 214 -28.90 24.55 -27.66
CA THR A 214 -27.48 24.89 -27.59
C THR A 214 -27.25 26.07 -26.66
N PRO A 215 -26.01 26.25 -26.13
CA PRO A 215 -25.68 27.41 -25.30
C PRO A 215 -26.04 28.75 -25.97
N ASP A 216 -25.80 28.87 -27.28
CA ASP A 216 -26.09 30.10 -28.03
C ASP A 216 -27.59 30.37 -28.14
N GLN A 217 -28.41 29.33 -28.35
CA GLN A 217 -29.86 29.47 -28.36
C GLN A 217 -30.41 29.94 -27.01
N ILE A 218 -29.85 29.41 -25.91
CA ILE A 218 -30.23 29.82 -24.55
C ILE A 218 -29.79 31.26 -24.28
N LEU A 219 -28.60 31.67 -24.75
CA LEU A 219 -28.12 33.05 -24.60
C LEU A 219 -28.99 34.04 -25.38
N GLU A 220 -29.43 33.70 -26.59
CA GLU A 220 -30.34 34.54 -27.36
C GLU A 220 -31.74 34.65 -26.73
N GLU A 221 -32.22 33.57 -26.10
CA GLU A 221 -33.46 33.62 -25.31
C GLU A 221 -33.29 34.52 -24.07
N ILE A 222 -32.17 34.39 -23.35
CA ILE A 222 -31.84 35.28 -22.22
C ILE A 222 -31.76 36.74 -22.70
N ARG A 223 -31.10 37.00 -23.83
CA ARG A 223 -31.02 38.33 -24.43
C ARG A 223 -32.41 38.90 -24.72
N ALA A 224 -33.33 38.11 -25.27
CA ALA A 224 -34.70 38.54 -25.53
C ALA A 224 -35.48 38.85 -24.25
N LEU A 225 -35.33 38.01 -23.21
CA LEU A 225 -35.97 38.23 -21.90
C LEU A 225 -35.43 39.49 -21.22
N VAL A 226 -34.10 39.68 -21.22
CA VAL A 226 -33.45 40.85 -20.62
C VAL A 226 -33.80 42.14 -21.39
N ALA A 227 -33.94 42.07 -22.72
CA ALA A 227 -34.37 43.22 -23.53
C ALA A 227 -35.83 43.64 -23.29
N ALA A 228 -36.67 42.70 -22.84
CA ALA A 228 -38.07 42.97 -22.51
C ALA A 228 -38.26 43.52 -21.08
N MET A 229 -37.23 43.54 -20.24
CA MET A 229 -37.29 44.04 -18.86
C MET A 229 -37.44 45.57 -18.82
N PRO A 230 -38.14 46.12 -17.81
CA PRO A 230 -38.14 47.55 -17.56
C PRO A 230 -36.72 48.02 -17.15
N ALA A 231 -36.40 49.28 -17.48
CA ALA A 231 -35.07 49.85 -17.25
C ALA A 231 -34.60 49.76 -15.79
N GLU A 232 -35.53 49.86 -14.84
CA GLU A 232 -35.27 49.70 -13.40
C GLU A 232 -34.76 48.29 -13.05
N GLU A 233 -35.45 47.25 -13.51
CA GLU A 233 -35.04 45.85 -13.28
C GLU A 233 -33.73 45.51 -13.99
N LEU A 234 -33.53 46.04 -15.20
CA LEU A 234 -32.30 45.85 -15.95
C LEU A 234 -31.09 46.44 -15.22
N TYR A 235 -31.20 47.67 -14.71
CA TYR A 235 -30.09 48.31 -14.02
C TYR A 235 -29.83 47.67 -12.65
N ALA A 236 -30.87 47.25 -11.94
CA ALA A 236 -30.72 46.47 -10.71
C ALA A 236 -30.04 45.11 -10.96
N LEU A 237 -30.37 44.43 -12.06
CA LEU A 237 -29.73 43.19 -12.48
C LEU A 237 -28.25 43.41 -12.85
N ALA A 238 -27.96 44.47 -13.60
CA ALA A 238 -26.62 44.86 -14.00
C ALA A 238 -25.73 45.17 -12.78
N GLU A 239 -26.26 45.88 -11.79
CA GLU A 239 -25.58 46.17 -10.52
C GLU A 239 -25.29 44.88 -9.74
N ARG A 240 -26.27 43.98 -9.60
CA ARG A 240 -26.09 42.67 -8.95
C ARG A 240 -25.00 41.82 -9.63
N LEU A 241 -24.86 41.93 -10.95
CA LEU A 241 -23.88 41.20 -11.74
C LEU A 241 -22.52 41.92 -11.84
N GLY A 242 -22.38 43.13 -11.28
CA GLY A 242 -21.15 43.92 -11.36
C GLY A 242 -20.78 44.31 -12.80
N VAL A 243 -21.78 44.67 -13.60
CA VAL A 243 -21.57 45.17 -14.97
C VAL A 243 -21.11 46.63 -14.88
N PRO A 244 -20.01 47.03 -15.56
CA PRO A 244 -19.57 48.42 -15.56
C PRO A 244 -20.63 49.31 -16.24
N PRO A 245 -20.83 50.54 -15.74
CA PRO A 245 -21.85 51.43 -16.27
C PRO A 245 -21.52 51.88 -17.69
N SER A 246 -22.52 51.93 -18.57
CA SER A 246 -22.42 52.50 -19.91
C SER A 246 -22.66 54.01 -19.89
N GLU A 247 -22.48 54.69 -21.03
CA GLU A 247 -22.89 56.10 -21.17
C GLU A 247 -24.43 56.20 -21.10
N GLY A 248 -24.95 57.02 -20.19
CA GLY A 248 -26.40 57.25 -20.01
C GLY A 248 -26.73 58.02 -18.72
N GLU A 249 -28.00 58.39 -18.55
CA GLU A 249 -28.48 59.05 -17.32
C GLU A 249 -28.81 58.00 -16.24
N PRO A 250 -28.31 58.17 -15.00
CA PRO A 250 -28.65 57.28 -13.89
C PRO A 250 -30.13 57.35 -13.53
N LEU A 251 -30.73 56.20 -13.23
CA LEU A 251 -32.13 56.13 -12.84
C LEU A 251 -32.24 56.30 -11.32
N THR A 252 -33.04 57.24 -10.84
CA THR A 252 -33.29 57.41 -9.40
C THR A 252 -34.56 56.68 -9.00
N VAL A 253 -34.41 55.63 -8.21
CA VAL A 253 -35.49 54.80 -7.67
C VAL A 253 -35.73 55.18 -6.23
N THR A 254 -36.98 55.36 -5.81
CA THR A 254 -37.33 55.61 -4.40
C THR A 254 -37.81 54.31 -3.80
N GLU A 255 -37.06 53.74 -2.86
CA GLU A 255 -37.41 52.49 -2.17
C GLU A 255 -38.54 52.75 -1.15
N GLU A 256 -39.23 51.69 -0.71
CA GLU A 256 -40.39 51.76 0.21
C GLU A 256 -40.05 52.43 1.56
N ASP A 257 -38.77 52.46 1.92
CA ASP A 257 -38.22 53.06 3.14
C ASP A 257 -37.99 54.59 3.02
N GLY A 258 -38.29 55.18 1.86
CA GLY A 258 -38.09 56.60 1.56
C GLY A 258 -36.66 56.97 1.16
N GLN A 259 -35.76 56.00 1.00
CA GLN A 259 -34.40 56.22 0.50
C GLN A 259 -34.37 56.23 -1.03
N THR A 260 -33.71 57.22 -1.62
CA THR A 260 -33.54 57.32 -3.07
C THR A 260 -32.21 56.67 -3.46
N ARG A 261 -32.27 55.61 -4.28
CA ARG A 261 -31.12 54.90 -4.83
C ARG A 261 -30.90 55.30 -6.29
N SER A 262 -29.65 55.54 -6.67
CA SER A 262 -29.27 55.84 -8.05
C SER A 262 -28.72 54.58 -8.73
N LEU A 263 -29.43 54.07 -9.72
CA LEU A 263 -29.01 52.94 -10.54
C LEU A 263 -28.22 53.44 -11.75
N LEU A 264 -27.08 52.81 -12.02
CA LEU A 264 -26.24 53.17 -13.14
C LEU A 264 -26.72 52.49 -14.44
N PRO A 265 -26.66 53.18 -15.59
CA PRO A 265 -27.11 52.62 -16.85
C PRO A 265 -26.22 51.46 -17.31
N ALA A 266 -26.83 50.42 -17.85
CA ALA A 266 -26.14 49.29 -18.46
C ALA A 266 -26.84 48.84 -19.74
N THR A 267 -26.07 48.29 -20.68
CA THR A 267 -26.61 47.74 -21.93
C THR A 267 -26.97 46.26 -21.76
N VAL A 268 -28.00 45.82 -22.49
CA VAL A 268 -28.41 44.41 -22.53
C VAL A 268 -27.24 43.50 -22.92
N ASP A 269 -26.44 43.92 -23.92
CA ASP A 269 -25.24 43.20 -24.34
C ASP A 269 -24.24 43.00 -23.20
N ALA A 270 -23.95 44.05 -22.42
CA ALA A 270 -23.00 43.97 -21.32
C ALA A 270 -23.49 43.04 -20.20
N VAL A 271 -24.82 43.02 -19.95
CA VAL A 271 -25.44 42.10 -18.99
C VAL A 271 -25.33 40.65 -19.47
N VAL A 272 -25.69 40.37 -20.73
CA VAL A 272 -25.62 39.02 -21.31
C VAL A 272 -24.17 38.52 -21.38
N ASP A 273 -23.22 39.38 -21.77
CA ASP A 273 -21.81 39.05 -21.80
C ASP A 273 -21.26 38.72 -20.41
N ARG A 274 -21.71 39.44 -19.38
CA ARG A 274 -21.36 39.15 -17.98
C ARG A 274 -21.96 37.83 -17.51
N ILE A 275 -23.23 37.54 -17.85
CA ILE A 275 -23.88 36.25 -17.55
C ILE A 275 -23.08 35.11 -18.19
N ARG A 276 -22.73 35.24 -19.48
CA ARG A 276 -21.89 34.27 -20.20
C ARG A 276 -20.55 34.06 -19.48
N ALA A 277 -19.85 35.14 -19.13
CA ALA A 277 -18.55 35.05 -18.47
C ALA A 277 -18.64 34.32 -17.11
N ASN A 278 -19.64 34.65 -16.29
CA ASN A 278 -19.86 34.01 -14.98
C ASN A 278 -20.12 32.52 -15.14
N VAL A 279 -20.97 32.13 -16.09
CA VAL A 279 -21.28 30.71 -16.32
C VAL A 279 -20.06 29.95 -16.84
N TRP A 280 -19.28 30.53 -17.75
CA TRP A 280 -18.09 29.86 -18.30
C TRP A 280 -17.03 29.65 -17.21
N GLN A 281 -16.85 30.64 -16.33
CA GLN A 281 -15.96 30.51 -15.18
C GLN A 281 -16.43 29.43 -14.19
N ARG A 282 -17.74 29.33 -13.94
CA ARG A 282 -18.32 28.34 -13.02
C ARG A 282 -18.32 26.91 -13.58
N VAL A 283 -18.48 26.75 -14.90
CA VAL A 283 -18.31 25.46 -15.56
C VAL A 283 -16.85 25.01 -15.45
N GLY A 284 -15.91 25.95 -15.61
CA GLY A 284 -14.50 25.71 -15.34
C GLY A 284 -13.85 24.63 -16.22
N PHE A 285 -14.46 24.27 -17.35
CA PHE A 285 -13.98 23.28 -18.31
C PHE A 285 -13.55 23.95 -19.62
N ASP A 286 -12.36 23.59 -20.10
CA ASP A 286 -11.85 24.00 -21.41
C ASP A 286 -11.93 22.85 -22.41
N GLU A 287 -12.79 22.99 -23.42
CA GLU A 287 -13.00 22.00 -24.47
C GLU A 287 -11.76 21.75 -25.35
N ARG A 288 -10.85 22.73 -25.45
CA ARG A 288 -9.65 22.61 -26.29
C ARG A 288 -8.59 21.73 -25.62
N SER A 289 -8.39 21.90 -24.32
CA SER A 289 -7.40 21.13 -23.56
C SER A 289 -7.98 19.91 -22.84
N GLY A 290 -9.31 19.83 -22.67
CA GLY A 290 -9.98 18.78 -21.90
C GLY A 290 -9.72 18.88 -20.39
N LYS A 291 -9.34 20.07 -19.90
CA LYS A 291 -8.97 20.30 -18.50
C LYS A 291 -10.05 21.06 -17.74
N MET A 292 -10.08 20.86 -16.43
CA MET A 292 -11.01 21.50 -15.51
C MET A 292 -10.27 22.25 -14.39
N ILE A 293 -10.82 23.37 -13.94
CA ILE A 293 -10.40 24.03 -12.71
C ILE A 293 -10.93 23.21 -11.53
N LEU A 294 -10.02 22.70 -10.71
CA LEU A 294 -10.35 21.99 -9.48
C LEU A 294 -10.28 22.94 -8.28
N ARG A 295 -10.89 22.53 -7.17
CA ARG A 295 -10.72 23.14 -5.85
C ARG A 295 -10.01 22.17 -4.93
N ASP A 296 -9.07 22.67 -4.13
CA ASP A 296 -8.46 21.87 -3.07
C ASP A 296 -9.47 21.62 -1.95
N GLY A 297 -9.64 20.36 -1.55
CA GLY A 297 -10.57 19.97 -0.49
C GLY A 297 -10.20 20.50 0.89
N ARG A 298 -8.90 20.74 1.13
CA ARG A 298 -8.42 21.22 2.43
C ARG A 298 -8.58 22.71 2.65
N THR A 299 -8.31 23.48 1.60
CA THR A 299 -8.31 24.96 1.67
C THR A 299 -9.58 25.57 1.07
N GLY A 300 -10.24 24.87 0.14
CA GLY A 300 -11.36 25.37 -0.65
C GLY A 300 -10.93 26.29 -1.82
N GLU A 301 -9.64 26.60 -1.92
CA GLU A 301 -9.10 27.47 -2.97
C GLU A 301 -9.03 26.73 -4.32
N PRO A 302 -9.27 27.44 -5.44
CA PRO A 302 -9.07 26.86 -6.76
C PRO A 302 -7.58 26.66 -7.05
N PHE A 303 -7.23 25.62 -7.80
CA PHE A 303 -5.86 25.44 -8.28
C PHE A 303 -5.47 26.52 -9.29
N ASP A 304 -4.19 26.90 -9.29
CA ASP A 304 -3.63 27.93 -10.19
C ASP A 304 -3.77 27.57 -11.68
N MET A 305 -3.66 26.28 -12.01
CA MET A 305 -3.74 25.76 -13.37
C MET A 305 -4.82 24.70 -13.50
N PRO A 306 -5.53 24.64 -14.65
CA PRO A 306 -6.52 23.62 -14.89
C PRO A 306 -5.85 22.24 -15.03
N VAL A 307 -6.53 21.22 -14.51
CA VAL A 307 -6.03 19.84 -14.40
C VAL A 307 -6.84 18.94 -15.32
N THR A 308 -6.21 17.93 -15.93
CA THR A 308 -6.91 16.92 -16.70
C THR A 308 -7.68 16.00 -15.74
N VAL A 309 -8.99 15.93 -15.90
CA VAL A 309 -9.88 15.07 -15.11
C VAL A 309 -10.65 14.16 -16.05
N GLY A 310 -10.93 12.94 -15.59
CA GLY A 310 -11.79 12.02 -16.31
C GLY A 310 -11.74 10.62 -15.71
N LEU A 311 -12.42 9.70 -16.39
CA LEU A 311 -12.47 8.31 -15.98
C LEU A 311 -11.40 7.50 -16.69
N ILE A 312 -10.56 6.82 -15.92
CA ILE A 312 -9.56 5.88 -16.42
C ILE A 312 -9.81 4.50 -15.82
N TYR A 313 -9.64 3.45 -16.62
CA TYR A 313 -9.82 2.08 -16.15
C TYR A 313 -8.58 1.59 -15.39
N LEU A 314 -8.73 1.34 -14.09
CA LEU A 314 -7.69 0.83 -13.20
C LEU A 314 -7.98 -0.62 -12.78
N MET A 315 -6.91 -1.40 -12.65
CA MET A 315 -6.92 -2.78 -12.22
C MET A 315 -6.07 -2.97 -10.98
N LYS A 316 -6.55 -3.79 -10.04
CA LYS A 316 -5.75 -4.29 -8.92
C LYS A 316 -4.93 -5.49 -9.36
N LEU A 317 -3.62 -5.43 -9.20
CA LEU A 317 -2.76 -6.57 -9.51
C LEU A 317 -2.75 -7.56 -8.34
N ALA A 318 -2.44 -8.83 -8.64
CA ALA A 318 -2.24 -9.88 -7.62
C ALA A 318 -1.01 -9.65 -6.72
N HIS A 319 -0.28 -8.55 -6.90
CA HIS A 319 0.88 -8.19 -6.09
C HIS A 319 0.45 -7.43 -4.84
N LEU A 320 -0.04 -8.17 -3.84
CA LEU A 320 -0.53 -7.62 -2.59
C LEU A 320 0.63 -7.33 -1.63
N VAL A 321 0.47 -6.31 -0.80
CA VAL A 321 1.48 -5.92 0.19
C VAL A 321 1.63 -6.97 1.30
N ASP A 322 0.52 -7.52 1.79
CA ASP A 322 0.50 -8.55 2.86
C ASP A 322 1.33 -9.78 2.50
N ASP A 323 1.34 -10.14 1.22
CA ASP A 323 2.09 -11.29 0.73
C ASP A 323 3.60 -11.01 0.73
N LYS A 324 4.01 -9.75 0.66
CA LYS A 324 5.41 -9.30 0.59
C LYS A 324 6.01 -8.92 1.94
N ILE A 325 5.20 -8.51 2.90
CA ILE A 325 5.70 -8.22 4.25
C ILE A 325 6.23 -9.52 4.85
N HIS A 326 7.50 -9.47 5.26
CA HIS A 326 8.20 -10.56 5.92
C HIS A 326 9.29 -10.00 6.82
N ALA A 327 9.26 -10.40 8.09
CA ALA A 327 10.24 -10.02 9.09
C ALA A 327 10.66 -11.26 9.87
N ARG A 328 11.93 -11.28 10.28
CA ARG A 328 12.53 -12.38 11.03
C ARG A 328 13.41 -11.79 12.13
N SER A 329 13.30 -12.34 13.33
CA SER A 329 14.30 -12.18 14.40
C SER A 329 15.21 -13.41 14.43
N THR A 330 14.70 -14.52 14.96
CA THR A 330 15.33 -15.84 14.95
C THR A 330 14.43 -16.83 14.21
N GLY A 331 14.99 -17.92 13.70
CA GLY A 331 14.25 -18.87 12.89
C GLY A 331 15.05 -20.14 12.61
N PRO A 332 14.57 -21.01 11.72
CA PRO A 332 15.30 -22.21 11.36
C PRO A 332 16.59 -21.88 10.60
N TYR A 333 17.55 -22.78 10.75
CA TYR A 333 18.88 -22.72 10.15
C TYR A 333 19.12 -23.97 9.29
N SER A 334 20.00 -23.82 8.30
CA SER A 334 20.48 -24.94 7.49
C SER A 334 21.26 -25.93 8.35
N LEU A 335 21.01 -27.22 8.17
CA LEU A 335 21.76 -28.26 8.87
C LEU A 335 23.24 -28.31 8.45
N VAL A 336 23.53 -27.89 7.22
CA VAL A 336 24.89 -27.93 6.66
C VAL A 336 25.62 -26.65 7.03
N THR A 337 25.17 -25.51 6.51
CA THR A 337 25.91 -24.24 6.62
C THR A 337 25.63 -23.48 7.92
N GLN A 338 24.69 -23.94 8.76
CA GLN A 338 24.22 -23.24 9.96
C GLN A 338 23.67 -21.81 9.73
N GLN A 339 23.54 -21.39 8.48
CA GLN A 339 22.98 -20.10 8.08
C GLN A 339 21.44 -20.09 8.16
N PRO A 340 20.83 -18.91 8.37
CA PRO A 340 19.39 -18.72 8.22
C PRO A 340 18.86 -19.32 6.91
N LEU A 341 17.76 -20.08 6.96
CA LEU A 341 17.09 -20.54 5.74
C LEU A 341 16.60 -19.35 4.90
N GLY A 342 16.35 -19.57 3.60
CA GLY A 342 15.86 -18.55 2.68
C GLY A 342 14.34 -18.58 2.50
N GLY A 343 13.75 -17.40 2.29
CA GLY A 343 12.36 -17.26 1.84
C GLY A 343 11.28 -17.27 2.94
N LYS A 344 10.17 -16.58 2.67
CA LYS A 344 9.07 -16.38 3.63
C LYS A 344 8.44 -17.69 4.13
N ALA A 345 8.30 -18.70 3.26
CA ALA A 345 7.68 -19.98 3.59
C ALA A 345 8.42 -20.75 4.71
N GLN A 346 9.73 -20.54 4.84
CA GLN A 346 10.57 -21.17 5.86
C GLN A 346 10.92 -20.23 7.00
N PHE A 347 10.24 -19.08 7.10
CA PHE A 347 10.61 -18.01 8.03
C PHE A 347 12.08 -17.59 7.85
N GLY A 348 12.49 -17.48 6.59
CA GLY A 348 13.88 -17.29 6.18
C GLY A 348 14.45 -15.89 6.41
N GLY A 349 15.78 -15.78 6.47
CA GLY A 349 16.48 -14.50 6.53
C GLY A 349 16.59 -13.85 5.15
N GLN A 350 16.91 -12.55 5.14
CA GLN A 350 17.30 -11.83 3.93
C GLN A 350 18.74 -12.18 3.58
N ARG A 351 19.02 -12.30 2.28
CA ARG A 351 20.38 -12.48 1.81
C ARG A 351 21.11 -11.15 1.90
N PHE A 352 22.18 -11.11 2.68
CA PHE A 352 23.16 -10.04 2.66
C PHE A 352 24.26 -10.44 1.68
N GLY A 353 24.32 -9.77 0.53
CA GLY A 353 25.20 -10.13 -0.57
C GLY A 353 26.51 -9.35 -0.55
N GLU A 354 27.34 -9.65 -1.55
CA GLU A 354 28.66 -9.04 -1.72
C GLU A 354 28.58 -7.52 -1.92
N MET A 355 27.60 -7.04 -2.69
CA MET A 355 27.42 -5.61 -2.92
C MET A 355 27.05 -4.85 -1.64
N GLU A 356 26.27 -5.47 -0.76
CA GLU A 356 25.94 -4.87 0.54
C GLU A 356 27.14 -4.89 1.50
N VAL A 357 28.01 -5.91 1.43
CA VAL A 357 29.28 -5.97 2.16
C VAL A 357 30.19 -4.81 1.74
N TRP A 358 30.41 -4.62 0.44
CA TRP A 358 31.23 -3.52 -0.07
C TRP A 358 30.72 -2.15 0.37
N ALA A 359 29.39 -1.98 0.44
CA ALA A 359 28.80 -0.75 0.95
C ALA A 359 29.22 -0.50 2.40
N LEU A 360 29.15 -1.49 3.29
CA LEU A 360 29.57 -1.35 4.69
C LEU A 360 31.08 -1.14 4.85
N GLU A 361 31.89 -1.80 4.02
CA GLU A 361 33.34 -1.61 3.98
C GLU A 361 33.71 -0.17 3.59
N ALA A 362 33.03 0.39 2.58
CA ALA A 362 33.23 1.77 2.15
C ALA A 362 32.93 2.81 3.25
N TYR A 363 31.97 2.51 4.14
CA TYR A 363 31.68 3.33 5.31
C TYR A 363 32.63 3.09 6.49
N GLY A 364 33.52 2.09 6.42
CA GLY A 364 34.36 1.68 7.55
C GLY A 364 33.58 1.05 8.71
N ALA A 365 32.38 0.51 8.45
CA ALA A 365 31.48 -0.04 9.46
C ALA A 365 31.88 -1.47 9.88
N ALA A 366 33.12 -1.63 10.37
CA ALA A 366 33.74 -2.92 10.64
C ALA A 366 32.95 -3.77 11.65
N TYR A 367 32.49 -3.17 12.75
CA TYR A 367 31.71 -3.89 13.78
C TYR A 367 30.36 -4.37 13.24
N THR A 368 29.64 -3.52 12.51
CA THR A 368 28.34 -3.88 11.91
C THR A 368 28.50 -5.02 10.91
N LEU A 369 29.53 -4.96 10.07
CA LEU A 369 29.83 -6.01 9.11
C LEU A 369 30.21 -7.32 9.83
N GLN A 370 31.06 -7.24 10.85
CA GLN A 370 31.46 -8.38 11.66
C GLN A 370 30.25 -9.06 12.30
N GLU A 371 29.31 -8.30 12.88
CA GLU A 371 28.09 -8.86 13.44
C GLU A 371 27.22 -9.59 12.42
N ILE A 372 27.04 -8.99 11.23
CA ILE A 372 26.20 -9.56 10.16
C ILE A 372 26.77 -10.88 9.65
N LEU A 373 28.10 -10.94 9.47
CA LEU A 373 28.78 -12.11 8.93
C LEU A 373 28.97 -13.25 9.96
N THR A 374 28.86 -12.97 11.26
CA THR A 374 29.11 -13.94 12.34
C THR A 374 27.84 -14.25 13.15
N ILE A 375 27.61 -13.50 14.24
CA ILE A 375 26.57 -13.74 15.24
C ILE A 375 25.14 -13.64 14.71
N LYS A 376 24.91 -12.93 13.59
CA LYS A 376 23.60 -12.86 12.93
C LYS A 376 23.41 -13.92 11.84
N SER A 377 24.45 -14.71 11.55
CA SER A 377 24.48 -15.72 10.49
C SER A 377 24.76 -17.12 11.06
N ASP A 378 26.02 -17.55 11.02
CA ASP A 378 26.45 -18.95 11.15
C ASP A 378 27.37 -19.21 12.35
N ASP A 379 27.65 -18.21 13.19
CA ASP A 379 28.26 -18.45 14.50
C ASP A 379 27.21 -19.01 15.48
N VAL A 380 27.17 -20.34 15.59
CA VAL A 380 26.18 -21.09 16.37
C VAL A 380 26.20 -20.73 17.85
N GLN A 381 27.39 -20.56 18.44
CA GLN A 381 27.51 -20.23 19.85
C GLN A 381 27.35 -18.73 20.09
N GLY A 382 27.97 -17.91 19.24
CA GLY A 382 27.93 -16.47 19.35
C GLY A 382 26.51 -15.93 19.26
N ARG A 383 25.66 -16.48 18.39
CA ARG A 383 24.24 -16.07 18.28
C ARG A 383 23.43 -16.35 19.54
N VAL A 384 23.66 -17.50 20.21
CA VAL A 384 22.95 -17.87 21.44
C VAL A 384 23.37 -16.96 22.60
N LYS A 385 24.69 -16.78 22.78
CA LYS A 385 25.24 -15.88 23.80
C LYS A 385 24.80 -14.44 23.58
N THR A 386 24.81 -13.97 22.33
CA THR A 386 24.33 -12.63 21.97
C THR A 386 22.86 -12.47 22.33
N TYR A 387 22.02 -13.46 22.02
CA TYR A 387 20.60 -13.41 22.38
C TYR A 387 20.40 -13.34 23.88
N GLU A 388 21.11 -14.17 24.66
CA GLU A 388 21.06 -14.11 26.12
C GLU A 388 21.54 -12.77 26.68
N ALA A 389 22.65 -12.24 26.16
CA ALA A 389 23.20 -10.95 26.58
C ALA A 389 22.20 -9.81 26.30
N ILE A 390 21.54 -9.81 25.13
CA ILE A 390 20.49 -8.83 24.81
C ILE A 390 19.32 -8.93 25.79
N VAL A 391 18.87 -10.14 26.13
CA VAL A 391 17.77 -10.36 27.08
C VAL A 391 18.16 -9.92 28.50
N LYS A 392 19.41 -10.15 28.91
CA LYS A 392 19.96 -9.78 30.23
C LYS A 392 20.38 -8.30 30.31
N GLY A 393 20.47 -7.58 29.18
CA GLY A 393 21.02 -6.23 29.11
C GLY A 393 22.53 -6.16 29.32
N GLU A 394 23.24 -7.26 29.05
CA GLU A 394 24.69 -7.39 29.17
C GLU A 394 25.41 -7.03 27.87
N THR A 395 26.71 -6.76 27.95
CA THR A 395 27.54 -6.48 26.77
C THR A 395 27.75 -7.74 25.93
N ILE A 396 27.67 -7.59 24.61
CA ILE A 396 27.88 -8.67 23.65
C ILE A 396 29.36 -9.08 23.64
N THR A 397 29.61 -10.39 23.68
CA THR A 397 30.97 -10.97 23.60
C THR A 397 31.54 -10.89 22.19
N ALA A 398 32.87 -10.98 22.07
CA ALA A 398 33.51 -11.06 20.76
C ALA A 398 33.00 -12.26 19.94
N PRO A 399 32.77 -12.09 18.63
CA PRO A 399 32.27 -13.14 17.76
C PRO A 399 33.32 -14.23 17.51
N GLY A 400 32.84 -15.45 17.28
CA GLY A 400 33.67 -16.60 16.95
C GLY A 400 33.94 -16.74 15.45
N ILE A 401 34.45 -17.92 15.08
CA ILE A 401 34.74 -18.30 13.70
C ILE A 401 33.42 -18.74 13.01
N PRO A 402 33.07 -18.20 11.83
CA PRO A 402 31.93 -18.65 11.04
C PRO A 402 31.96 -20.15 10.72
N GLU A 403 30.82 -20.82 10.81
CA GLU A 403 30.74 -22.24 10.45
C GLU A 403 31.01 -22.47 8.96
N SER A 404 30.63 -21.53 8.09
CA SER A 404 30.95 -21.58 6.65
C SER A 404 32.46 -21.65 6.38
N PHE A 405 33.28 -20.96 7.20
CA PHE A 405 34.74 -21.01 7.07
C PHE A 405 35.28 -22.39 7.48
N ARG A 406 34.74 -23.00 8.55
CA ARG A 406 35.11 -24.36 8.96
C ARG A 406 34.77 -25.38 7.89
N ILE A 407 33.59 -25.27 7.28
CA ILE A 407 33.17 -26.13 6.18
C ILE A 407 34.15 -26.01 5.01
N LEU A 408 34.54 -24.78 4.63
CA LEU A 408 35.52 -24.56 3.57
C LEU A 408 36.86 -25.25 3.86
N VAL A 409 37.39 -25.13 5.09
CA VAL A 409 38.64 -25.79 5.48
C VAL A 409 38.51 -27.31 5.38
N ASN A 410 37.41 -27.89 5.87
CA ASN A 410 37.15 -29.32 5.80
C ASN A 410 37.01 -29.81 4.36
N GLU A 411 36.36 -29.04 3.48
CA GLU A 411 36.25 -29.34 2.06
C GLU A 411 37.63 -29.34 1.37
N LEU A 412 38.48 -28.35 1.65
CA LEU A 412 39.85 -28.31 1.11
C LEU A 412 40.70 -29.48 1.62
N GLN A 413 40.59 -29.83 2.91
CA GLN A 413 41.28 -30.99 3.48
C GLN A 413 40.80 -32.32 2.88
N SER A 414 39.51 -32.44 2.56
CA SER A 414 38.95 -33.63 1.90
C SER A 414 39.51 -33.85 0.49
N LEU A 415 40.00 -32.80 -0.16
CA LEU A 415 40.71 -32.88 -1.45
C LEU A 415 42.16 -33.37 -1.31
N GLY A 416 42.64 -33.58 -0.08
CA GLY A 416 44.01 -33.97 0.24
C GLY A 416 44.97 -32.78 0.38
N LEU A 417 44.46 -31.56 0.53
CA LEU A 417 45.28 -30.37 0.79
C LEU A 417 45.55 -30.24 2.30
N LEU A 418 46.81 -29.97 2.68
CA LEU A 418 47.14 -29.63 4.06
C LEU A 418 46.82 -28.15 4.31
N VAL A 419 45.66 -27.90 4.91
CA VAL A 419 45.24 -26.55 5.34
C VAL A 419 45.24 -26.51 6.86
N ILE A 420 46.03 -25.62 7.44
CA ILE A 420 46.16 -25.40 8.88
C ILE A 420 45.90 -23.92 9.15
N VAL A 421 45.16 -23.62 10.21
CA VAL A 421 44.97 -22.24 10.70
C VAL A 421 45.97 -22.02 11.83
N GLU A 422 46.82 -21.01 11.71
CA GLU A 422 47.84 -20.67 12.70
C GLU A 422 47.48 -19.33 13.37
N ASP A 423 47.84 -19.20 14.66
CA ASP A 423 47.80 -17.92 15.35
C ASP A 423 48.94 -16.98 14.89
N ARG A 424 49.04 -15.80 15.50
CA ARG A 424 50.13 -14.84 15.19
C ARG A 424 51.52 -15.34 15.60
N ASP A 425 51.58 -16.31 16.49
CA ASP A 425 52.81 -16.89 17.05
C ASP A 425 53.22 -18.20 16.36
N GLY A 426 52.48 -18.62 15.31
CA GLY A 426 52.74 -19.82 14.52
C GLY A 426 52.22 -21.12 15.16
N ASN A 427 51.37 -21.04 16.19
CA ASN A 427 50.77 -22.23 16.78
C ASN A 427 49.50 -22.62 16.02
N PRO A 428 49.30 -23.92 15.72
CA PRO A 428 48.09 -24.38 15.05
C PRO A 428 46.88 -24.23 15.97
N ILE A 429 45.81 -23.64 15.45
CA ILE A 429 44.50 -23.53 16.11
C ILE A 429 43.66 -24.74 15.67
N ASP A 430 43.24 -25.56 16.63
CA ASP A 430 42.27 -26.62 16.32
C ASP A 430 40.87 -26.01 16.17
N LEU A 431 40.32 -26.11 14.97
CA LEU A 431 38.98 -25.62 14.65
C LEU A 431 37.86 -26.50 15.22
N ARG A 432 38.19 -27.70 15.72
CA ARG A 432 37.22 -28.69 16.23
C ARG A 432 36.80 -28.44 17.69
N ASP A 433 37.65 -27.85 18.52
CA ASP A 433 37.51 -27.89 19.99
C ASP A 433 37.21 -26.54 20.67
N GLN A 434 36.76 -25.52 19.93
CA GLN A 434 36.34 -24.24 20.54
C GLN A 434 34.95 -24.27 21.22
N GLU A 435 34.49 -25.44 21.67
CA GLU A 435 33.34 -25.55 22.58
C GLU A 435 33.68 -25.12 24.02
N GLU A 436 34.96 -25.21 24.43
CA GLU A 436 35.35 -25.01 25.84
C GLU A 436 35.98 -23.64 26.17
N GLU A 437 36.51 -22.91 25.19
CA GLU A 437 37.37 -21.71 25.43
C GLU A 437 36.58 -20.42 25.83
N TYR A 438 35.25 -20.47 25.82
CA TYR A 438 34.42 -19.28 26.06
C TYR A 438 34.03 -19.04 27.52
N THR A 439 34.23 -20.00 28.43
CA THR A 439 33.93 -19.84 29.85
C THR A 439 34.94 -18.91 30.56
N ASP A 440 36.18 -18.84 30.08
CA ASP A 440 37.26 -18.06 30.69
C ASP A 440 37.35 -16.60 30.20
N SER A 441 36.82 -16.28 29.02
CA SER A 441 36.89 -14.90 28.48
C SER A 441 35.94 -13.93 29.18
N ALA A 442 34.80 -14.42 29.71
CA ALA A 442 33.85 -13.62 30.49
C ALA A 442 34.46 -13.11 31.81
N THR A 443 35.27 -13.91 32.48
CA THR A 443 35.98 -13.53 33.71
C THR A 443 37.17 -12.60 33.44
N ALA A 444 37.83 -12.72 32.28
CA ALA A 444 38.92 -11.83 31.89
C ALA A 444 38.43 -10.42 31.49
N ALA A 445 37.31 -10.31 30.79
CA ALA A 445 36.68 -9.03 30.43
C ALA A 445 36.18 -8.26 31.67
N GLN A 446 35.54 -8.96 32.62
CA GLN A 446 35.13 -8.37 33.91
C GLN A 446 36.34 -7.89 34.74
N ARG A 447 37.47 -8.60 34.72
CA ARG A 447 38.70 -8.18 35.42
C ARG A 447 39.37 -6.95 34.79
N ARG A 448 39.26 -6.73 33.48
CA ARG A 448 39.80 -5.53 32.81
C ARG A 448 38.99 -4.27 33.14
N GLN A 449 37.67 -4.37 33.32
CA GLN A 449 36.82 -3.23 33.70
C GLN A 449 37.01 -2.78 35.16
N ILE A 450 37.24 -3.69 36.10
CA ILE A 450 37.49 -3.29 37.51
C ILE A 450 38.78 -2.45 37.64
N ARG A 451 39.75 -2.65 36.74
CA ARG A 451 41.01 -1.89 36.71
C ARG A 451 40.87 -0.49 36.12
N SER A 452 39.98 -0.27 35.16
CA SER A 452 39.80 1.05 34.52
C SER A 452 38.96 2.03 35.35
N VAL A 453 38.11 1.53 36.26
CA VAL A 453 37.27 2.37 37.13
C VAL A 453 38.06 2.94 38.34
N MET A 454 39.25 2.41 38.65
CA MET A 454 40.07 2.89 39.77
C MET A 454 41.09 3.99 39.39
N HIS A 455 41.09 4.49 38.15
CA HIS A 455 42.07 5.48 37.67
C HIS A 455 41.44 6.60 36.83
N THR A 456 40.45 7.30 37.37
CA THR A 456 40.05 8.62 36.88
C THR A 456 39.66 9.53 38.05
N GLY A 457 40.65 10.20 38.63
CA GLY A 457 40.40 11.46 39.35
C GLY A 457 40.02 12.56 38.35
N PRO A 458 39.20 13.57 38.73
CA PRO A 458 38.71 14.57 37.79
C PRO A 458 39.85 15.51 37.35
N LEU A 459 39.97 15.73 36.04
CA LEU A 459 40.87 16.74 35.47
C LEU A 459 40.20 18.14 35.52
N PRO A 460 40.94 19.21 35.87
CA PRO A 460 40.37 20.56 35.95
C PRO A 460 40.22 21.19 34.56
N TYR A 461 39.13 21.94 34.39
CA TYR A 461 38.81 22.76 33.23
C TYR A 461 39.53 24.12 33.29
N THR A 462 40.16 24.53 32.20
CA THR A 462 40.69 25.89 31.99
C THR A 462 40.09 26.50 30.71
N PRO A 463 39.48 27.70 30.76
CA PRO A 463 38.90 28.33 29.59
C PRO A 463 39.86 29.30 28.88
N GLY A 464 39.84 29.26 27.55
CA GLY A 464 40.15 30.39 26.66
C GLY A 464 41.53 30.35 26.01
N GLU A 465 41.54 30.18 24.69
CA GLU A 465 42.33 31.00 23.76
C GLU A 465 41.80 30.83 22.34
N GLU A 466 41.69 31.96 21.65
CA GLU A 466 41.05 32.17 20.35
C GLU A 466 41.80 31.45 19.21
N MET A 467 41.08 30.94 18.21
CA MET A 467 41.69 30.52 16.96
C MET A 467 40.98 31.20 15.79
N GLU A 468 41.78 31.99 15.08
CA GLU A 468 41.45 32.84 13.95
C GLU A 468 40.85 32.06 12.77
N ARG A 469 40.00 32.77 12.02
CA ARG A 469 39.56 32.38 10.67
C ARG A 469 40.76 32.37 9.73
N ALA A 470 40.84 31.32 8.92
CA ALA A 470 41.52 31.38 7.62
C ALA A 470 40.55 30.83 6.58
N ASP A 471 40.25 31.68 5.61
CA ASP A 471 39.61 31.37 4.34
C ASP A 471 40.52 30.45 3.50
N ASP A 472 39.93 29.43 2.87
CA ASP A 472 40.06 29.08 1.45
C ASP A 472 39.04 27.97 1.09
#